data_AF-A0A395HHZ0-F1
#
_entry.id   AF-A0A395HHZ0-F1
#
_cell.length_a   1.000
_cell.length_b   1.000
_cell.length_c   1.000
_cell.angle_alpha   90.00
_cell.angle_beta   90.00
_cell.angle_gamma   90.00
#
_symmetry.space_group_name_H-M   'P 1'
#
loop_
_entity.id
_entity.type
_entity.pdbx_description
1 polymer ?
#
loop_
_entity_poly.entity_id
_entity_poly.type
_entity_poly.pdbx_seq_one_letter_code
_entity_poly.pdbx_strand_id
1 'polypeptide(L)'
;MTSRSARKHPYASLTIPEAISAILSTIETIRLRHEAQADIEAIFKPHEKKKLQDAFSLRHSLRQAVQSKADERRDNYRHFLKKLDVDLVIPCALGLGQTTIGYMREHIRLRLPSVIQKRENEFKCGLIRALALKYSQGRICPHQHNSPS
;
A
#
# COMPACT_ATOMS: atom_id res chain seq x y z
N MET A 1 -20.70 -36.65 -6.30
CA MET A 1 -19.61 -35.72 -6.64
C MET A 1 -20.09 -34.29 -6.39
N THR A 2 -19.78 -33.70 -5.24
CA THR A 2 -20.18 -32.32 -4.93
C THR A 2 -19.07 -31.35 -5.36
N SER A 3 -19.33 -30.61 -6.43
CA SER A 3 -18.48 -29.49 -6.86
C SER A 3 -18.41 -28.44 -5.73
N ARG A 4 -17.28 -28.39 -5.03
CA ARG A 4 -16.94 -27.26 -4.16
C ARG A 4 -16.72 -26.04 -5.06
N SER A 5 -17.74 -25.19 -5.19
CA SER A 5 -17.59 -23.86 -5.78
C SER A 5 -16.48 -23.12 -5.04
N ALA A 6 -15.33 -22.98 -5.69
CA ALA A 6 -14.21 -22.21 -5.15
C ALA A 6 -14.67 -20.76 -5.03
N ARG A 7 -14.91 -20.29 -3.80
CA ARG A 7 -15.22 -18.88 -3.53
C ARG A 7 -14.07 -18.04 -4.08
N LYS A 8 -14.30 -17.37 -5.22
CA LYS A 8 -13.33 -16.42 -5.79
C LYS A 8 -13.23 -15.24 -4.83
N HIS A 9 -12.02 -14.93 -4.38
CA HIS A 9 -11.80 -13.77 -3.53
C HIS A 9 -12.20 -12.51 -4.32
N PRO A 10 -12.97 -11.56 -3.75
CA PRO A 10 -13.44 -10.38 -4.49
C PRO A 10 -12.30 -9.52 -5.09
N TYR A 11 -11.10 -9.59 -4.53
CA TYR A 11 -9.92 -8.89 -5.05
C TYR A 11 -9.27 -9.57 -6.27
N ALA A 12 -9.61 -10.83 -6.57
CA ALA A 12 -9.13 -11.51 -7.77
C ALA A 12 -9.80 -11.00 -9.07
N SER A 13 -10.84 -10.17 -8.95
CA SER A 13 -11.51 -9.49 -10.05
C SER A 13 -11.17 -8.01 -10.17
N LEU A 14 -10.32 -7.44 -9.31
CA LEU A 14 -10.00 -6.02 -9.37
C LEU A 14 -9.30 -5.67 -10.69
N THR A 15 -9.90 -4.73 -11.42
CA THR A 15 -9.42 -4.22 -12.71
C THR A 15 -8.45 -3.06 -12.51
N ILE A 16 -7.73 -2.68 -13.59
CA ILE A 16 -6.85 -1.51 -13.55
C ILE A 16 -7.63 -0.22 -13.22
N PRO A 17 -8.77 0.10 -13.87
CA PRO A 17 -9.52 1.31 -13.56
C PRO A 17 -9.97 1.37 -12.09
N GLU A 18 -10.44 0.26 -11.52
CA GLU A 18 -10.83 0.22 -10.11
C GLU A 18 -9.63 0.43 -9.18
N ALA A 19 -8.48 -0.15 -9.50
CA ALA A 19 -7.26 0.07 -8.73
C ALA A 19 -6.80 1.53 -8.78
N ILE A 20 -6.86 2.17 -9.96
CA ILE A 20 -6.53 3.60 -10.12
C ILE A 20 -7.52 4.46 -9.33
N SER A 21 -8.82 4.16 -9.41
CA SER A 21 -9.84 4.88 -8.65
C SER A 21 -9.63 4.76 -7.13
N ALA A 22 -9.24 3.59 -6.64
CA ALA A 22 -8.94 3.39 -5.22
C ALA A 22 -7.71 4.20 -4.76
N ILE A 23 -6.66 4.29 -5.60
CA ILE A 23 -5.48 5.11 -5.33
C ILE A 23 -5.87 6.59 -5.28
N LEU A 24 -6.61 7.11 -6.27
CA LEU A 24 -7.05 8.51 -6.30
C LEU A 24 -7.93 8.87 -5.11
N SER A 25 -8.92 8.03 -4.79
CA SER A 25 -9.78 8.22 -3.62
C SER A 25 -8.99 8.24 -2.30
N THR A 26 -7.94 7.43 -2.21
CA THR A 26 -7.04 7.43 -1.06
C THR A 26 -6.25 8.73 -0.93
N ILE A 27 -5.71 9.24 -2.05
CA ILE A 27 -5.00 10.53 -2.06
C ILE A 27 -5.92 11.65 -1.61
N GLU A 28 -7.14 11.69 -2.14
CA GLU A 28 -8.12 12.70 -1.77
C GLU A 28 -8.48 12.62 -0.28
N THR A 29 -8.67 11.41 0.24
CA THR A 29 -8.88 11.19 1.68
C THR A 29 -7.72 11.73 2.52
N ILE A 30 -6.48 11.54 2.07
CA ILE A 30 -5.29 12.05 2.77
C ILE A 30 -5.28 13.58 2.77
N ARG A 31 -5.61 14.21 1.64
CA ARG A 31 -5.68 15.67 1.51
C ARG A 31 -6.72 16.27 2.43
N LEU A 32 -7.95 15.74 2.40
CA LEU A 32 -9.04 16.21 3.25
C LEU A 32 -8.71 16.09 4.74
N ARG A 33 -8.03 15.01 5.16
CA ARG A 33 -7.57 14.87 6.55
C ARG A 33 -6.50 15.89 6.91
N HIS A 34 -5.58 16.20 6.01
CA HIS A 34 -4.57 17.23 6.23
C HIS A 34 -5.17 18.65 6.29
N GLU A 35 -6.19 18.93 5.49
CA GLU A 35 -6.92 20.20 5.55
C GLU A 35 -7.67 20.35 6.89
N ALA A 36 -8.22 19.27 7.41
CA ALA A 36 -8.88 19.25 8.72
C ALA A 36 -7.90 19.23 9.91
N GLN A 37 -6.68 18.73 9.71
CA GLN A 37 -5.65 18.56 10.74
C GLN A 37 -4.29 19.02 10.20
N ALA A 38 -3.84 20.19 10.65
CA ALA A 38 -2.55 20.76 10.25
C ALA A 38 -1.36 19.88 10.64
N ASP A 39 -1.49 19.04 11.68
CA ASP A 39 -0.45 18.12 12.11
C ASP A 39 -0.36 16.89 11.18
N ILE A 40 0.75 16.81 10.45
CA ILE A 40 1.10 15.73 9.55
C ILE A 40 1.23 14.37 10.28
N GLU A 41 1.50 14.37 11.59
CA GLU A 41 1.56 13.17 12.41
C GLU A 41 0.17 12.56 12.69
N ALA A 42 -0.88 13.39 12.67
CA ALA A 42 -2.23 13.00 13.06
C ALA A 42 -3.08 12.46 11.90
N ILE A 43 -2.67 12.69 10.64
CA ILE A 43 -3.41 12.31 9.41
C ILE A 43 -3.81 10.83 9.40
N PHE A 44 -2.94 9.96 9.90
CA PHE A 44 -3.11 8.51 9.82
C PHE A 44 -3.50 7.90 11.15
N LYS A 45 -4.50 7.03 11.12
CA LYS A 45 -4.88 6.19 12.25
C LYS A 45 -3.76 5.18 12.55
N PRO A 46 -3.65 4.66 13.80
CA PRO A 46 -2.58 3.73 14.18
C PRO A 46 -2.41 2.53 13.23
N HIS A 47 -3.50 1.94 12.76
CA HIS A 47 -3.45 0.81 11.83
C HIS A 47 -2.99 1.20 10.41
N GLU A 48 -3.24 2.44 9.97
CA GLU A 48 -2.72 2.97 8.69
C GLU A 48 -1.22 3.23 8.81
N LYS A 49 -0.76 3.82 9.93
CA LYS A 49 0.66 4.00 10.21
C LYS A 49 1.42 2.67 10.17
N LYS A 50 0.86 1.62 10.79
CA LYS A 50 1.41 0.26 10.75
C LYS A 50 1.47 -0.29 9.32
N LYS A 51 0.40 -0.18 8.53
CA LYS A 51 0.40 -0.62 7.12
C LYS A 51 1.50 0.07 6.30
N LEU A 52 1.71 1.36 6.52
CA LEU A 52 2.76 2.12 5.84
C LEU A 52 4.15 1.64 6.28
N GLN A 53 4.40 1.52 7.58
CA GLN A 53 5.65 0.96 8.12
C GLN A 53 5.96 -0.42 7.54
N ASP A 54 4.96 -1.31 7.54
CA ASP A 54 5.08 -2.66 6.97
C ASP A 54 5.39 -2.60 5.47
N ALA A 55 4.72 -1.73 4.71
CA ALA A 55 4.96 -1.58 3.27
C ALA A 55 6.38 -1.08 2.95
N PHE A 56 6.84 -0.03 3.64
CA PHE A 56 8.20 0.48 3.45
C PHE A 56 9.25 -0.54 3.88
N SER A 57 9.07 -1.19 5.03
CA SER A 57 9.98 -2.25 5.50
C SER A 57 10.04 -3.41 4.51
N LEU A 58 8.89 -3.84 3.99
CA LEU A 58 8.80 -4.92 3.01
C LEU A 58 9.42 -4.54 1.66
N ARG A 59 9.28 -3.28 1.23
CA ARG A 59 9.92 -2.79 0.00
C ARG A 59 11.44 -2.90 0.06
N HIS A 60 12.04 -2.65 1.22
CA HIS A 60 13.48 -2.76 1.44
C HIS A 60 13.98 -4.17 1.76
N SER A 61 13.09 -5.11 2.06
CA SER A 61 13.49 -6.46 2.46
C SER A 61 14.04 -7.31 1.29
N LEU A 62 14.92 -8.23 1.65
CA LEU A 62 15.38 -9.29 0.75
C LEU A 62 14.24 -10.26 0.42
N ARG A 63 14.34 -10.91 -0.74
CA ARG A 63 13.35 -11.92 -1.12
C ARG A 63 13.49 -13.10 -0.16
N GLN A 64 12.37 -13.55 0.40
CA GLN A 64 12.31 -14.75 1.21
C GLN A 64 11.85 -15.94 0.35
N ALA A 65 12.23 -17.16 0.75
CA ALA A 65 11.75 -18.37 0.10
C ALA A 65 10.21 -18.44 0.21
N VAL A 66 9.54 -18.78 -0.89
CA VAL A 66 8.09 -18.94 -0.91
C VAL A 66 7.75 -20.35 -0.47
N GLN A 67 7.19 -20.50 0.73
CA GLN A 67 6.79 -21.79 1.30
C GLN A 67 5.28 -21.97 1.36
N SER A 68 4.52 -20.86 1.25
CA SER A 68 3.06 -20.87 1.34
C SER A 68 2.42 -19.87 0.37
N LYS A 69 1.10 -20.00 0.15
CA LYS A 69 0.31 -18.98 -0.56
C LYS A 69 0.38 -17.61 0.11
N ALA A 70 0.59 -17.55 1.42
CA ALA A 70 0.75 -16.28 2.12
C ALA A 70 2.10 -15.62 1.77
N ASP A 71 3.16 -16.40 1.67
CA ASP A 71 4.48 -15.93 1.23
C ASP A 71 4.44 -15.46 -0.22
N GLU A 72 3.74 -16.18 -1.09
CA GLU A 72 3.56 -15.79 -2.48
C GLU A 72 2.85 -14.43 -2.58
N ARG A 73 1.76 -14.23 -1.82
CA ARG A 73 1.05 -12.94 -1.77
C ARG A 73 1.93 -11.82 -1.25
N ARG A 74 2.75 -12.10 -0.24
CA ARG A 74 3.70 -11.14 0.34
C ARG A 74 4.81 -10.79 -0.65
N ASP A 75 5.39 -11.76 -1.36
CA ASP A 75 6.41 -11.51 -2.39
C ASP A 75 5.82 -10.77 -3.60
N ASN A 76 4.59 -11.11 -4.00
CA ASN A 76 3.84 -10.39 -5.05
C ASN A 76 3.64 -8.91 -4.68
N TYR A 77 3.27 -8.63 -3.43
CA TYR A 77 3.13 -7.26 -2.94
C TYR A 77 4.47 -6.54 -2.85
N ARG A 78 5.51 -7.19 -2.33
CA ARG A 78 6.89 -6.66 -2.30
C ARG A 78 7.39 -6.28 -3.70
N HIS A 79 7.21 -7.17 -4.68
CA HIS A 79 7.63 -6.92 -6.06
C HIS A 79 6.89 -5.74 -6.68
N PHE A 80 5.59 -5.61 -6.41
CA PHE A 80 4.80 -4.46 -6.81
C PHE A 80 5.34 -3.16 -6.20
N LEU A 81 5.60 -3.12 -4.88
CA LEU A 81 6.14 -1.94 -4.19
C LEU A 81 7.52 -1.51 -4.71
N LYS A 82 8.37 -2.46 -5.11
CA LYS A 82 9.70 -2.16 -5.68
C LYS A 82 9.64 -1.47 -7.04
N LYS A 83 8.53 -1.63 -7.78
CA LYS A 83 8.34 -1.01 -9.10
C LYS A 83 7.73 0.39 -9.04
N LEU A 84 7.28 0.83 -7.86
CA LEU A 84 6.73 2.17 -7.67
C LEU A 84 7.82 3.16 -7.29
N ASP A 85 7.61 4.43 -7.64
CA ASP A 85 8.32 5.53 -7.02
C ASP A 85 7.99 5.60 -5.52
N VAL A 86 8.90 6.18 -4.73
CA VAL A 86 8.79 6.18 -3.26
C VAL A 86 7.55 6.89 -2.75
N ASP A 87 7.14 7.97 -3.41
CA ASP A 87 5.94 8.77 -3.11
C ASP A 87 4.64 7.99 -3.33
N LEU A 88 4.60 7.16 -4.38
CA LEU A 88 3.43 6.35 -4.72
C LEU A 88 3.21 5.15 -3.79
N VAL A 89 4.19 4.81 -2.96
CA VAL A 89 4.05 3.72 -1.97
C VAL A 89 2.93 4.01 -0.96
N ILE A 90 2.80 5.26 -0.50
CA ILE A 90 1.80 5.67 0.50
C ILE A 90 0.38 5.38 0.01
N PRO A 91 -0.10 5.98 -1.10
CA PRO A 91 -1.48 5.77 -1.53
C PRO A 91 -1.73 4.33 -2.01
N CYS A 92 -0.73 3.64 -2.56
CA CYS A 92 -0.91 2.23 -2.94
C CYS A 92 -1.02 1.30 -1.72
N ALA A 93 -0.26 1.54 -0.65
CA ALA A 93 -0.31 0.74 0.56
C ALA A 93 -1.63 0.91 1.33
N LEU A 94 -2.21 2.11 1.31
CA LEU A 94 -3.47 2.41 1.98
C LEU A 94 -4.69 2.06 1.13
N GLY A 95 -4.67 2.40 -0.17
CA GLY A 95 -5.81 2.21 -1.08
C GLY A 95 -5.97 0.79 -1.61
N LEU A 96 -4.86 0.05 -1.77
CA LEU A 96 -4.87 -1.33 -2.24
C LEU A 96 -4.40 -2.26 -1.13
N GLY A 97 -3.19 -2.02 -0.61
CA GLY A 97 -2.57 -2.84 0.42
C GLY A 97 -2.20 -4.27 -0.02
N GLN A 98 -1.59 -5.01 0.90
CA GLN A 98 -1.02 -6.33 0.60
C GLN A 98 -2.06 -7.35 0.14
N THR A 99 -3.22 -7.40 0.80
CA THR A 99 -4.27 -8.37 0.47
C THR A 99 -4.74 -8.18 -0.95
N THR A 100 -5.12 -6.96 -1.33
CA THR A 100 -5.62 -6.66 -2.66
C THR A 100 -4.58 -7.03 -3.71
N ILE A 101 -3.37 -6.47 -3.62
CA ILE A 101 -2.29 -6.75 -4.57
C ILE A 101 -1.92 -8.23 -4.62
N GLY A 102 -1.88 -8.91 -3.48
CA GLY A 102 -1.55 -10.32 -3.38
C GLY A 102 -2.56 -11.22 -4.09
N TYR A 103 -3.84 -10.84 -4.14
CA TYR A 103 -4.91 -11.58 -4.82
C TYR A 103 -5.17 -11.12 -6.26
N MET A 104 -4.60 -10.00 -6.71
CA MET A 104 -4.76 -9.53 -8.09
C MET A 104 -4.22 -10.55 -9.09
N ARG A 105 -4.92 -10.68 -10.23
CA ARG A 105 -4.43 -11.47 -11.36
C ARG A 105 -3.07 -10.97 -11.80
N GLU A 106 -2.17 -11.89 -12.12
CA GLU A 106 -0.77 -11.59 -12.46
C GLU A 106 -0.64 -10.52 -13.55
N HIS A 107 -1.34 -10.67 -14.68
CA HIS A 107 -1.26 -9.70 -15.78
C HIS A 107 -1.69 -8.28 -15.37
N ILE A 108 -2.67 -8.16 -14.48
CA ILE A 108 -3.10 -6.86 -13.93
C ILE A 108 -2.02 -6.32 -13.00
N ARG A 109 -1.57 -7.14 -12.03
CA ARG A 109 -0.55 -6.78 -11.05
C ARG A 109 0.77 -6.34 -11.69
N LEU A 110 1.19 -7.00 -12.77
CA LEU A 110 2.41 -6.66 -13.51
C LEU A 110 2.26 -5.38 -14.34
N ARG A 111 1.05 -5.10 -14.87
CA ARG A 111 0.77 -3.91 -15.66
C ARG A 111 0.52 -2.67 -14.81
N LEU A 112 -0.07 -2.82 -13.63
CA LEU A 112 -0.51 -1.70 -12.78
C LEU A 112 0.60 -0.68 -12.47
N PRO A 113 1.83 -1.05 -12.04
CA PRO A 113 2.90 -0.07 -11.80
C PRO A 113 3.17 0.85 -13.00
N SER A 114 3.21 0.30 -14.21
CA SER A 114 3.44 1.09 -15.43
C SER A 114 2.28 2.05 -15.73
N VAL A 115 1.05 1.68 -15.39
CA VAL A 115 -0.12 2.56 -15.54
C VAL A 115 -0.09 3.68 -14.51
N ILE A 116 0.29 3.37 -13.27
CA ILE A 116 0.45 4.38 -12.22
C ILE A 116 1.55 5.38 -12.62
N GLN A 117 2.70 4.91 -13.10
CA GLN A 117 3.79 5.79 -13.58
C GLN A 117 3.35 6.69 -14.74
N LYS A 118 2.61 6.17 -15.72
CA LYS A 118 2.08 6.98 -16.84
C LYS A 118 1.12 8.08 -16.40
N ARG A 119 0.52 7.93 -15.22
CA ARG A 119 -0.44 8.85 -14.63
C ARG A 119 0.13 9.54 -13.40
N GLU A 120 1.45 9.58 -13.24
CA GLU A 120 2.11 10.08 -12.03
C GLU A 120 1.65 11.49 -11.63
N ASN A 121 1.37 12.35 -12.61
CA ASN A 121 0.89 13.72 -12.38
C ASN A 121 -0.48 13.78 -11.70
N GLU A 122 -1.31 12.74 -11.83
CA GLU A 122 -2.59 12.62 -11.12
C GLU A 122 -2.39 12.26 -9.63
N PHE A 123 -1.24 11.70 -9.28
CA PHE A 123 -0.96 11.17 -7.94
C PHE A 123 0.03 12.02 -7.14
N LYS A 124 0.94 12.71 -7.82
CA LYS A 124 2.03 13.47 -7.21
C LYS A 124 1.49 14.78 -6.64
N CYS A 125 1.63 14.95 -5.34
CA CYS A 125 1.49 16.24 -4.68
C CYS A 125 2.53 16.39 -3.56
N GLY A 126 2.80 17.64 -3.16
CA GLY A 126 3.82 17.94 -2.14
C GLY A 126 3.59 17.19 -0.82
N LEU A 127 2.33 17.03 -0.41
CA LEU A 127 1.94 16.29 0.78
C LEU A 127 2.35 14.81 0.72
N ILE A 128 1.99 14.11 -0.36
CA ILE A 128 2.32 12.68 -0.51
C ILE A 128 3.83 12.47 -0.55
N ARG A 129 4.56 13.37 -1.21
CA ARG A 129 6.03 13.35 -1.24
C ARG A 129 6.63 13.53 0.16
N ALA A 130 6.15 14.51 0.92
CA ALA A 130 6.62 14.76 2.29
C ALA A 130 6.36 13.55 3.21
N LEU A 131 5.16 12.96 3.13
CA LEU A 131 4.81 11.76 3.87
C LEU A 131 5.72 10.59 3.50
N ALA A 132 5.94 10.33 2.21
CA ALA A 132 6.79 9.23 1.78
C ALA A 132 8.25 9.38 2.24
N LEU A 133 8.81 10.59 2.22
CA LEU A 133 10.15 10.85 2.75
C LEU A 133 10.24 10.45 4.23
N LYS A 134 9.28 10.89 5.04
CA LYS A 134 9.24 10.57 6.47
C LYS A 134 9.17 9.06 6.73
N TYR A 135 8.27 8.35 6.06
CA TYR A 135 8.12 6.89 6.22
C TYR A 135 9.33 6.12 5.66
N SER A 136 9.96 6.61 4.58
CA SER A 136 11.15 5.97 4.00
C SER A 136 12.40 6.09 4.87
N GLN A 137 12.51 7.15 5.68
CA GLN A 137 13.67 7.39 6.55
C GLN A 137 13.57 6.65 7.90
N GLY A 138 12.54 5.85 8.12
CA GLY A 138 12.31 5.17 9.42
C GLY A 138 12.06 6.14 10.59
N ARG A 139 11.87 7.43 10.31
CA ARG A 139 11.57 8.46 11.32
C ARG A 139 10.09 8.38 11.69
N ILE A 140 9.73 7.30 12.37
CA ILE A 140 8.47 7.22 13.11
C ILE A 140 8.86 6.82 14.51
N CYS A 141 8.75 7.79 15.42
CA CYS A 141 9.04 7.64 16.83
C CYS A 141 8.40 6.34 17.35
N PRO A 142 9.15 5.47 18.05
CA PRO A 142 8.52 4.43 18.84
C PRO A 142 7.68 5.16 19.89
N HIS A 143 6.35 5.01 19.85
CA HIS A 143 5.54 5.40 21.00
C HIS A 143 6.07 4.61 22.19
N GLN A 144 6.50 5.38 23.19
CA GLN A 144 7.16 4.89 24.37
C GLN A 144 6.29 3.86 25.10
N HIS A 145 6.99 2.81 25.51
CA HIS A 145 6.60 1.92 26.59
C HIS A 145 6.09 2.74 27.77
N ASN A 146 4.84 2.55 28.18
CA ASN A 146 4.37 2.90 29.52
C ASN A 146 3.50 1.75 30.01
N SER A 147 4.16 0.76 30.61
CA SER A 147 3.55 -0.08 31.64
C SER A 147 4.09 0.43 32.97
N PRO A 148 3.24 0.93 33.89
CA PRO A 148 3.58 0.93 35.30
C PRO A 148 2.93 -0.28 35.99
N SER A 149 3.82 -1.02 36.64
CA SER A 149 3.72 -1.83 37.87
C SER A 149 2.36 -2.40 38.30
#